data_AF-A0A6F8XUL3-F1
#
_entry.id   AF-A0A6F8XUL3-F1
#
_cell.length_a   1.000
_cell.length_b   1.000
_cell.length_c   1.000
_cell.angle_alpha   90.00
_cell.angle_beta   90.00
_cell.angle_gamma   90.00
#
_symmetry.space_group_name_H-M   'P 1'
#
loop_
_entity.id
_entity.type
_entity.pdbx_description
1 polymer ?
#
loop_
_entity_poly.entity_id
_entity_poly.type
_entity_poly.pdbx_seq_one_letter_code
_entity_poly.pdbx_strand_id
1 'polypeptide(L)' 'MTRALDFPAGVVLLTGTGVVPERDFTLRAGDVVTIDVAGVGTLRNPVTVVGTGG' A
#
# COMPACT_ATOMS: atom_id res chain seq x y z
N MET A 1 11.04 4.36 -18.52
CA MET A 1 10.14 5.41 -18.01
C MET A 1 10.94 6.38 -17.15
N THR A 2 11.87 7.14 -17.74
CA THR A 2 12.66 8.18 -17.03
C THR A 2 13.15 9.29 -17.97
N ARG A 3 12.72 9.32 -19.24
CA ARG A 3 13.42 10.13 -20.25
C ARG A 3 13.00 11.61 -20.29
N ALA A 4 11.95 12.02 -19.57
CA ALA A 4 11.42 13.39 -19.60
C ALA A 4 10.94 13.93 -18.24
N LEU A 5 11.26 13.26 -17.13
CA LEU A 5 10.80 13.64 -15.79
C LEU A 5 11.99 13.66 -14.83
N ASP A 6 12.24 14.82 -14.22
CA ASP A 6 13.18 14.97 -13.10
C ASP A 6 12.46 14.65 -11.79
N PHE A 7 13.08 13.80 -10.96
CA PHE A 7 12.55 13.41 -9.65
C PHE A 7 13.50 13.86 -8.53
N PRO A 8 12.97 14.43 -7.43
CA PRO A 8 13.77 14.72 -6.25
C PRO A 8 14.47 13.49 -5.68
N ALA A 9 15.59 13.68 -5.00
CA ALA A 9 16.20 12.60 -4.22
C ALA A 9 15.24 12.13 -3.12
N GLY A 10 15.11 10.82 -2.96
CA GLY A 10 14.22 10.20 -1.96
C GLY A 10 12.83 9.82 -2.49
N VAL A 11 12.57 9.97 -3.78
CA VAL A 11 11.34 9.38 -4.36
C VAL A 11 11.36 7.86 -4.27
N VAL A 12 10.17 7.27 -4.08
CA VAL A 12 9.96 5.83 -4.09
C VAL A 12 9.07 5.49 -5.27
N LEU A 13 9.53 4.58 -6.13
CA LEU A 13 8.73 4.02 -7.21
C LEU A 13 8.05 2.74 -6.72
N LEU A 14 6.72 2.75 -6.70
CA LEU A 14 5.92 1.56 -6.44
C LEU A 14 5.79 0.75 -7.73
N THR A 15 6.25 -0.49 -7.72
CA THR A 15 6.36 -1.34 -8.92
C THR A 15 5.06 -2.05 -9.29
N GLY A 16 3.96 -1.76 -8.60
CA GLY A 16 2.69 -2.45 -8.73
C GLY A 16 2.60 -3.72 -7.89
N THR A 17 1.44 -4.36 -7.90
CA THR A 17 1.15 -5.61 -7.18
C THR A 17 0.63 -6.67 -8.15
N GLY A 18 1.03 -7.92 -7.96
CA GLY A 18 0.43 -9.08 -8.64
C GLY A 18 -0.76 -9.68 -7.89
N VAL A 19 -1.00 -9.26 -6.64
CA VAL A 19 -2.10 -9.74 -5.80
C VAL A 19 -3.25 -8.74 -5.89
N VAL A 20 -4.38 -9.21 -6.43
CA VAL A 20 -5.61 -8.43 -6.56
C VAL A 20 -6.75 -9.27 -5.96
N PRO A 21 -7.37 -8.81 -4.86
CA PRO A 21 -8.53 -9.50 -4.27
C PRO A 21 -9.74 -9.55 -5.22
N GLU A 22 -10.71 -10.41 -4.89
CA GLU A 22 -12.00 -10.43 -5.59
C GLU A 22 -12.75 -9.09 -5.46
N ARG A 23 -13.69 -8.85 -6.37
CA ARG A 23 -14.36 -7.53 -6.50
C ARG A 23 -15.21 -7.13 -5.29
N ASP A 24 -15.74 -8.11 -4.59
CA ASP A 24 -16.58 -7.97 -3.40
C ASP A 24 -15.75 -7.89 -2.10
N PHE A 25 -14.44 -8.15 -2.19
CA PHE A 25 -13.53 -7.96 -1.06
C PHE A 25 -13.33 -6.46 -0.80
N THR A 26 -13.54 -6.07 0.45
CA THR A 26 -13.23 -4.74 0.97
C THR A 26 -12.73 -4.83 2.39
N LEU A 27 -11.86 -3.88 2.77
CA LEU A 27 -11.31 -3.80 4.13
C LEU A 27 -12.31 -3.16 5.09
N ARG A 28 -12.28 -3.63 6.34
CA ARG A 28 -13.11 -3.14 7.45
C ARG A 28 -12.21 -2.62 8.57
N ALA A 29 -12.76 -1.75 9.42
CA ALA A 29 -12.04 -1.30 10.60
C ALA A 29 -11.62 -2.50 11.46
N GLY A 30 -10.36 -2.51 11.90
CA GLY A 30 -9.77 -3.60 12.68
C GLY A 30 -9.07 -4.67 11.84
N ASP A 31 -9.26 -4.70 10.52
CA ASP A 31 -8.45 -5.56 9.65
C ASP A 31 -6.97 -5.14 9.71
N VAL A 32 -6.06 -6.09 9.48
CA VAL A 32 -4.62 -5.82 9.38
C VAL A 32 -4.10 -6.31 8.05
N VAL A 33 -3.64 -5.36 7.21
CA VAL A 33 -2.96 -5.70 5.96
C VAL A 33 -1.50 -6.01 6.28
N THR A 34 -1.08 -7.24 5.98
CA THR A 34 0.30 -7.69 6.17
C THR A 34 0.94 -7.93 4.80
N ILE A 35 2.08 -7.27 4.55
CA ILE A 35 2.87 -7.44 3.33
C ILE A 35 4.25 -7.91 3.73
N ASP A 36 4.67 -9.08 3.23
CA ASP A 36 6.01 -9.63 3.48
C ASP A 36 6.85 -9.58 2.20
N VAL A 37 8.07 -9.06 2.32
CA VAL A 37 9.04 -9.01 1.22
C VAL A 37 10.34 -9.62 1.72
N ALA A 38 10.72 -10.75 1.13
CA ALA A 38 11.94 -11.47 1.48
C ALA A 38 13.17 -10.55 1.41
N GLY A 39 13.96 -10.53 2.48
CA GLY A 39 15.16 -9.69 2.60
C GLY A 39 14.90 -8.22 2.93
N VAL A 40 13.65 -7.76 2.95
CA VAL A 40 13.26 -6.41 3.39
C VAL A 40 12.54 -6.46 4.74
N GLY A 41 11.60 -7.41 4.91
CA GLY A 41 10.84 -7.62 6.13
C GLY A 41 9.33 -7.51 5.90
N THR A 42 8.58 -7.32 7.00
CA THR A 42 7.12 -7.33 7.01
C THR A 42 6.54 -5.95 7.35
N LEU A 43 5.66 -5.43 6.51
CA LEU A 43 4.81 -4.28 6.82
C LEU A 43 3.48 -4.78 7.40
N ARG A 44 3.06 -4.24 8.55
CA ARG A 44 1.74 -4.45 9.14
C ARG A 44 1.02 -3.12 9.23
N ASN A 45 -0.11 -3.01 8.53
CA ASN A 45 -0.89 -1.79 8.47
C ASN A 45 -2.33 -2.04 8.96
N PRO A 46 -2.69 -1.58 10.17
CA PRO A 46 -4.06 -1.70 10.68
C PRO A 46 -5.00 -0.75 9.95
N VAL A 47 -6.19 -1.24 9.63
CA VAL A 47 -7.22 -0.47 8.93
C VAL A 47 -8.08 0.26 9.96
N THR A 48 -8.20 1.58 9.78
CA THR A 48 -9.10 2.45 10.54
C THR A 48 -10.03 3.19 9.59
N VAL A 49 -11.24 3.53 10.06
CA VAL A 49 -12.12 4.44 9.32
C VAL A 49 -11.60 5.86 9.52
N VAL A 50 -11.38 6.57 8.42
CA VAL A 50 -10.97 7.98 8.41
C VAL A 50 -12.11 8.84 7.87
N GLY A 51 -12.58 9.78 8.67
CA GLY A 51 -13.70 10.67 8.39
C GLY A 51 -14.20 11.30 9.68
N THR A 52 -14.55 12.59 9.65
CA THR A 52 -15.03 13.32 10.83
C THR A 52 -16.37 12.74 11.28
N GLY A 53 -16.35 11.88 12.31
CA GLY A 53 -17.56 11.57 13.05
C GLY A 53 -17.86 12.72 14.00
N GLY A 54 -18.74 13.65 13.58
CA GLY A 54 -19.19 14.79 14.40
C GLY A 54 -18.25 15.99 14.38
#